data_AF-A0A969KNL5-F1
#
_entry.id   AF-A0A969KNL5-F1
#
_cell.length_a   1.000
_cell.length_b   1.000
_cell.length_c   1.000
_cell.angle_alpha   90.00
_cell.angle_beta   90.00
_cell.angle_gamma   90.00
#
_symmetry.space_group_name_H-M   'P 1'
#
loop_
_entity.id
_entity.type
_entity.pdbx_description
1 polymer ?
#
loop_
_entity_poly.entity_id
_entity_poly.type
_entity_poly.pdbx_seq_one_letter_code
_entity_poly.pdbx_strand_id
1 'polypeptide(L)'
;EHFGLGRYGDPVDPDACFQAMQAMARVLRPGGCLYFSTILGMERVNFNAHRVFAPSTVLSAFPQLELVSFAAVDDLGDYIAECCPEDFASSKFACGLFEFTKA
;
A
#
# COMPACT_ATOMS: atom_id res chain seq x y z
N GLU A 1 6.61 -4.75 0.21
CA GLU A 1 7.18 -4.41 -1.11
C GLU A 1 7.45 -5.62 -2.01
N HIS A 2 8.16 -6.66 -1.52
CA HIS A 2 8.64 -7.78 -2.36
C HIS A 2 7.79 -9.06 -2.37
N PHE A 3 6.66 -9.08 -1.64
CA PHE A 3 5.87 -10.30 -1.42
C PHE A 3 5.48 -10.99 -2.73
N GLY A 4 5.89 -12.26 -2.84
CA GLY A 4 5.53 -13.15 -3.94
C GLY A 4 6.20 -12.82 -5.28
N LEU A 5 7.28 -12.04 -5.25
CA LEU A 5 8.07 -11.71 -6.44
C LEU A 5 9.29 -12.62 -6.64
N GLY A 6 9.56 -13.56 -5.72
CA GLY A 6 10.67 -14.49 -5.82
C GLY A 6 12.05 -13.86 -5.64
N ARG A 7 12.10 -12.61 -5.15
CA ARG A 7 13.33 -11.82 -5.05
C ARG A 7 14.40 -12.45 -4.18
N TYR A 8 13.98 -13.22 -3.18
CA TYR A 8 14.89 -13.86 -2.23
C TYR A 8 14.86 -15.39 -2.35
N GLY A 9 14.42 -15.91 -3.51
CA GLY A 9 14.28 -17.36 -3.76
C GLY A 9 13.00 -17.95 -3.18
N ASP A 10 12.11 -17.12 -2.64
CA ASP A 10 10.74 -17.50 -2.28
C ASP A 10 9.93 -17.96 -3.52
N PRO A 11 8.95 -18.87 -3.35
CA PRO A 11 8.02 -19.18 -4.43
C PRO A 11 7.31 -17.93 -4.92
N VAL A 12 7.18 -17.81 -6.24
CA VAL A 12 6.39 -16.74 -6.85
C VAL A 12 4.91 -16.96 -6.49
N ASP A 13 4.29 -15.92 -5.94
CA ASP A 13 2.86 -15.90 -5.59
C ASP A 13 2.30 -14.49 -5.89
N PRO A 14 1.54 -14.34 -6.99
CA PRO A 14 0.94 -13.06 -7.36
C PRO A 14 0.04 -12.44 -6.27
N ASP A 15 -0.49 -13.22 -5.34
CA ASP A 15 -1.44 -12.77 -4.32
C ASP A 15 -0.80 -12.56 -2.94
N ALA A 16 0.47 -12.94 -2.76
CA ALA A 16 1.15 -12.86 -1.46
C ALA A 16 1.12 -11.45 -0.84
N CYS A 17 1.15 -10.38 -1.65
CA CYS A 17 1.02 -9.03 -1.12
C CYS A 17 -0.35 -8.76 -0.48
N PHE A 18 -1.43 -9.25 -1.10
CA PHE A 18 -2.79 -9.11 -0.58
C PHE A 18 -3.01 -9.99 0.64
N GLN A 19 -2.46 -11.22 0.64
CA GLN A 19 -2.48 -12.08 1.82
C GLN A 19 -1.77 -11.41 3.01
N ALA A 20 -0.63 -10.76 2.77
CA ALA A 20 0.08 -10.00 3.80
C ALA A 20 -0.76 -8.81 4.30
N MET A 21 -1.40 -8.04 3.42
CA MET A 21 -2.32 -6.95 3.78
C MET A 21 -3.48 -7.46 4.66
N GLN A 22 -4.14 -8.55 4.27
CA GLN A 22 -5.20 -9.17 5.08
C GLN A 22 -4.70 -9.66 6.43
N ALA A 23 -3.49 -10.24 6.49
CA ALA A 23 -2.89 -10.68 7.74
C ALA A 23 -2.62 -9.50 8.69
N MET A 24 -2.17 -8.35 8.17
CA MET A 24 -1.98 -7.11 8.95
C MET A 24 -3.30 -6.62 9.54
N ALA A 25 -4.37 -6.53 8.74
CA ALA A 25 -5.70 -6.16 9.23
C ALA A 25 -6.25 -7.15 10.28
N ARG A 26 -6.01 -8.45 10.07
CA ARG A 26 -6.50 -9.52 10.96
C ARG A 26 -5.91 -9.41 12.37
N VAL A 27 -4.61 -9.12 12.50
CA VAL A 27 -3.92 -9.10 13.81
C VAL A 27 -4.19 -7.83 14.63
N LEU A 28 -4.69 -6.77 14.00
CA LEU A 28 -5.12 -5.57 14.72
C LEU A 28 -6.29 -5.89 15.65
N ARG A 29 -6.22 -5.35 16.87
CA ARG A 29 -7.36 -5.28 17.78
C ARG A 29 -8.35 -4.20 17.30
N PRO A 30 -9.63 -4.25 17.71
CA PRO A 30 -10.55 -3.12 17.54
C PRO A 30 -9.98 -1.83 18.15
N GLY A 31 -10.13 -0.71 17.45
CA GLY A 31 -9.51 0.58 17.74
C GLY A 31 -7.97 0.61 17.58
N GLY A 32 -7.38 -0.41 16.95
CA GLY A 32 -5.94 -0.46 16.66
C GLY A 32 -5.58 0.28 15.38
N CYS A 33 -4.43 0.96 15.38
CA CYS A 33 -3.92 1.69 14.22
C CYS A 33 -2.97 0.85 13.37
N LEU A 34 -3.07 0.99 12.05
CA LEU A 34 -2.11 0.49 11.08
C LEU A 34 -1.56 1.66 10.26
N TYR A 35 -0.28 1.95 10.45
CA TYR A 35 0.48 2.80 9.54
C TYR A 35 1.05 1.94 8.42
N PHE A 36 0.64 2.20 7.19
CA PHE A 36 1.02 1.42 6.03
C PHE A 36 1.60 2.31 4.94
N SER A 37 2.80 2.00 4.46
CA SER A 37 3.43 2.71 3.35
C SER A 37 3.72 1.79 2.18
N THR A 38 3.47 2.27 0.96
CA THR A 38 3.78 1.54 -0.26
C THR A 38 3.99 2.48 -1.44
N ILE A 39 4.60 1.96 -2.51
CA ILE A 39 4.74 2.69 -3.77
C ILE A 39 3.36 2.79 -4.44
N LEU A 40 2.96 4.02 -4.77
CA LEU A 40 1.74 4.39 -5.47
C LEU A 40 2.04 4.93 -6.87
N GLY A 41 1.06 4.77 -7.75
CA GLY A 41 1.14 5.25 -9.12
C GLY A 41 0.30 4.43 -10.10
N MET A 42 0.65 4.55 -11.38
CA MET A 42 0.11 3.67 -12.42
C MET A 42 0.39 2.21 -12.06
N GLU A 43 -0.68 1.46 -11.78
CA GLU A 43 -0.60 0.12 -11.25
C GLU A 43 0.20 -0.82 -12.15
N ARG A 44 1.23 -1.45 -11.58
CA ARG A 44 2.09 -2.39 -12.30
C ARG A 44 2.94 -3.22 -11.36
N VAL A 45 3.41 -4.34 -11.88
CA VAL A 45 4.42 -5.17 -11.24
C VAL A 45 5.74 -4.98 -11.96
N ASN A 46 6.75 -4.49 -11.25
CA ASN A 46 8.13 -4.57 -11.69
C ASN A 46 8.68 -5.92 -11.19
N PHE A 47 8.54 -6.95 -12.03
CA PHE A 47 8.85 -8.32 -11.65
C PHE A 47 10.26 -8.44 -11.03
N ASN A 48 10.37 -9.23 -9.96
CA ASN A 48 11.59 -9.42 -9.16
C ASN A 48 12.11 -8.15 -8.42
N ALA A 49 11.37 -7.04 -8.47
CA ALA A 49 11.69 -5.79 -7.81
C ALA A 49 10.59 -5.36 -6.83
N HIS A 50 9.49 -4.77 -7.30
CA HIS A 50 8.43 -4.26 -6.42
C HIS A 50 7.11 -4.14 -7.17
N ARG A 51 6.06 -3.78 -6.43
CA ARG A 51 4.76 -3.41 -6.98
C ARG A 51 4.51 -1.93 -6.80
N VAL A 52 3.95 -1.32 -7.83
CA VAL A 52 3.34 0.00 -7.74
C VAL A 52 1.84 -0.22 -7.74
N PHE A 53 1.17 0.23 -6.68
CA PHE A 53 -0.27 0.06 -6.53
C PHE A 53 -1.02 1.30 -7.01
N ALA A 54 -2.18 1.10 -7.62
CA ALA A 54 -3.16 2.17 -7.62
C ALA A 54 -3.62 2.43 -6.16
N PRO A 55 -3.84 3.68 -5.76
CA PRO A 55 -4.37 4.00 -4.42
C PRO A 55 -5.63 3.21 -4.08
N SER A 56 -6.56 3.10 -5.03
CA SER A 56 -7.81 2.33 -4.90
C SER A 56 -7.59 0.84 -4.62
N THR A 57 -6.52 0.24 -5.15
CA THR A 57 -6.15 -1.15 -4.88
C THR A 57 -5.71 -1.35 -3.44
N VAL A 58 -4.95 -0.39 -2.87
CA VAL A 58 -4.57 -0.43 -1.45
C VAL A 58 -5.79 -0.30 -0.55
N LEU A 59 -6.65 0.69 -0.82
CA LEU A 59 -7.87 0.91 -0.05
C LEU A 59 -8.78 -0.33 -0.08
N SER A 60 -8.95 -0.94 -1.27
CA SER A 60 -9.76 -2.16 -1.44
C SER A 60 -9.14 -3.39 -0.77
N ALA A 61 -7.82 -3.42 -0.59
CA ALA A 61 -7.12 -4.52 0.09
C ALA A 61 -7.29 -4.50 1.61
N PHE A 62 -7.82 -3.43 2.19
CA PHE A 62 -8.09 -3.31 3.63
C PHE A 62 -9.58 -3.12 3.94
N PRO A 63 -10.48 -4.04 3.52
CA PRO A 63 -11.93 -3.84 3.63
C PRO A 63 -12.47 -3.83 5.07
N GLN A 64 -11.66 -4.27 6.04
CA GLN A 64 -11.98 -4.29 7.46
C GLN A 64 -11.47 -3.05 8.22
N LEU A 65 -10.74 -2.16 7.52
CA LEU A 65 -10.13 -0.98 8.12
C LEU A 65 -10.72 0.28 7.50
N GLU A 66 -10.71 1.34 8.28
CA GLU A 66 -11.14 2.67 7.87
C GLU A 66 -9.92 3.56 7.70
N LEU A 67 -9.85 4.32 6.61
CA LEU A 67 -8.78 5.29 6.40
C LEU A 67 -9.02 6.49 7.32
N VAL A 68 -8.05 6.77 8.19
CA VAL A 68 -8.07 7.89 9.13
C VAL A 68 -7.43 9.12 8.50
N SER A 69 -6.24 8.94 7.93
CA SER A 69 -5.50 10.01 7.27
C SER A 69 -4.61 9.48 6.15
N PHE A 70 -4.23 10.37 5.24
CA PHE A 70 -3.30 10.06 4.16
C PHE A 70 -2.31 11.21 3.97
N ALA A 71 -1.08 10.84 3.70
CA ALA A 71 -0.03 11.73 3.22
C ALA A 71 0.77 11.00 2.13
N ALA A 72 1.59 11.73 1.39
CA ALA A 72 2.47 11.12 0.40
C ALA A 72 3.79 11.86 0.27
N VAL A 73 4.76 11.15 -0.30
CA VAL A 73 5.93 11.76 -0.94
C VAL A 73 5.77 11.57 -2.44
N ASP A 74 5.75 12.65 -3.21
CA ASP A 74 5.50 12.58 -4.65
C ASP A 74 6.72 12.12 -5.47
N ASP A 75 6.59 12.11 -6.80
CA ASP A 75 7.69 11.72 -7.70
C ASP A 75 8.89 12.70 -7.68
N LEU A 76 8.71 13.92 -7.16
CA LEU A 76 9.76 14.93 -7.00
C LEU A 76 10.48 14.79 -5.65
N GLY A 77 9.93 14.00 -4.74
CA GLY A 77 10.44 13.83 -3.39
C GLY A 77 9.84 14.81 -2.38
N ASP A 78 8.79 15.54 -2.77
CA ASP A 78 8.13 16.50 -1.90
C ASP A 78 7.11 15.81 -1.01
N TYR A 79 7.16 16.11 0.29
CA TYR A 79 6.18 15.61 1.26
C TYR A 79 4.90 16.47 1.21
N ILE A 80 3.76 15.79 1.02
CA ILE A 80 2.44 16.39 0.90
C ILE A 80 1.57 15.79 2.01
N ALA A 81 1.26 16.61 3.01
CA ALA A 81 0.38 16.23 4.12
C ALA A 81 -1.10 16.36 3.75
N GLU A 82 -1.95 15.53 4.35
CA GLU A 82 -3.43 15.64 4.29
C GLU A 82 -3.99 15.73 2.87
N CYS A 83 -3.45 14.91 1.95
CA CYS A 83 -3.85 14.88 0.54
C CYS A 83 -4.84 13.75 0.23
N CYS A 84 -5.40 13.76 -0.97
CA CYS A 84 -6.25 12.68 -1.44
C CYS A 84 -5.37 11.57 -2.03
N PRO A 85 -5.55 10.29 -1.68
CA PRO A 85 -4.76 9.20 -2.28
C PRO A 85 -4.87 9.18 -3.81
N GLU A 86 -6.03 9.57 -4.35
CA GLU A 86 -6.35 9.45 -5.77
C GLU A 86 -5.56 10.44 -6.64
N ASP A 87 -5.02 11.50 -6.03
CA ASP A 87 -4.14 12.46 -6.70
C ASP A 87 -2.85 11.77 -7.19
N PHE A 88 -2.47 10.64 -6.58
CA PHE A 88 -1.25 9.88 -6.88
C PHE A 88 -1.50 8.67 -7.81
N ALA A 89 -2.72 8.49 -8.33
CA ALA A 89 -3.03 7.36 -9.21
C ALA A 89 -2.25 7.37 -10.54
N SER A 90 -1.79 8.54 -10.97
CA SER A 90 -0.98 8.70 -12.19
C SER A 90 0.53 8.83 -11.95
N SER A 91 0.96 8.81 -10.68
CA SER A 91 2.38 8.88 -10.32
C SER A 91 3.17 7.69 -10.87
N LYS A 92 4.50 7.83 -10.91
CA LYS A 92 5.39 6.72 -11.28
C LYS A 92 5.76 5.91 -10.05
N PHE A 93 6.27 6.56 -9.01
CA PHE A 93 6.84 5.93 -7.83
C PHE A 93 6.61 6.74 -6.54
N ALA A 94 5.49 7.47 -6.45
CA ALA A 94 5.13 8.17 -5.23
C ALA A 94 5.07 7.19 -4.04
N CYS A 95 5.39 7.64 -2.83
CA CYS A 95 5.23 6.86 -1.62
C CYS A 95 3.95 7.28 -0.92
N GLY A 96 2.94 6.41 -0.90
CA GLY A 96 1.73 6.61 -0.13
C GLY A 96 1.94 6.26 1.33
N LEU A 97 1.42 7.09 2.23
CA LEU A 97 1.48 6.94 3.68
C LEU A 97 0.05 6.91 4.21
N PHE A 98 -0.45 5.71 4.48
CA PHE A 98 -1.82 5.47 4.93
C PHE A 98 -1.85 5.27 6.44
N GLU A 99 -2.75 5.97 7.11
CA GLU A 99 -3.13 5.68 8.48
C GLU A 99 -4.52 5.05 8.47
N PHE A 100 -4.60 3.80 8.92
CA PHE A 100 -5.87 3.08 9.06
C PHE A 100 -6.18 2.81 10.53
N THR A 101 -7.47 2.67 10.84
CA THR A 101 -7.95 2.11 12.11
C THR A 101 -8.84 0.91 11.85
N LYS A 102 -8.88 -0.04 12.79
CA LYS A 102 -9.85 -1.12 12.80
C LYS A 102 -11.05 -0.73 13.64
N ALA A 103 -12.24 -0.71 13.04
CA ALA A 103 -13.49 -0.50 13.77
C ALA A 103 -13.72 -1.56 14.88
#